data_AF-A0AAD1MAW1-F1
#
_entry.id   AF-A0AAD1MAW1-F1
#
_cell.length_a   1.000
_cell.length_b   1.000
_cell.length_c   1.000
_cell.angle_alpha   90.00
_cell.angle_beta   90.00
_cell.angle_gamma   90.00
#
_symmetry.space_group_name_H-M   'P 1'
#
loop_
_entity.id
_entity.type
_entity.pdbx_description
1 polymer ?
#
loop_
_entity_poly.entity_id
_entity_poly.type
_entity_poly.pdbx_seq_one_letter_code
_entity_poly.pdbx_strand_id
1 'polypeptide(L)'
;MTSNPGEDIRFVLGVAELRERLKLAGFRGSVRALSALGPLEHGDSLCAYIRCRQNDVHEVFINTGALCNHHHLTIDVMDLVNAYRSGKLDRGWNLLPNGDASTGVLTRGAAARAGISPSQCAPNPYRTTG
;
A
#
# COMPACT_ATOMS: atom_id res chain seq x y z
N MET A 1 30.48 -19.57 -14.99
CA MET A 1 29.04 -19.34 -14.84
C MET A 1 28.87 -18.13 -13.93
N THR A 2 28.80 -16.95 -14.50
CA THR A 2 28.68 -15.68 -13.76
C THR A 2 27.21 -15.38 -13.55
N SER A 3 26.77 -15.43 -12.30
CA SER A 3 25.45 -14.97 -11.87
C SER A 3 25.35 -13.46 -12.14
N ASN A 4 24.37 -13.04 -12.94
CA ASN A 4 24.09 -11.62 -13.18
C ASN A 4 23.43 -11.01 -11.93
N PRO A 5 24.03 -9.98 -11.30
CA PRO A 5 23.38 -9.19 -10.27
C PRO A 5 22.63 -8.04 -10.97
N GLY A 6 21.30 -8.12 -11.11
CA GLY A 6 20.52 -6.96 -11.56
C GLY A 6 19.38 -7.21 -12.54
N GLU A 7 18.75 -8.38 -12.55
CA GLU A 7 17.37 -8.41 -13.03
C GLU A 7 16.50 -7.71 -11.97
N ASP A 8 16.31 -6.40 -12.17
CA ASP A 8 15.14 -5.68 -11.71
C ASP A 8 13.93 -6.43 -12.29
N ILE A 9 13.46 -7.47 -11.59
CA ILE A 9 12.27 -8.19 -12.02
C ILE A 9 11.10 -7.22 -11.83
N ARG A 10 10.75 -6.56 -12.93
CA ARG A 10 9.62 -5.64 -13.04
C ARG A 10 8.34 -6.46 -12.98
N PHE A 11 7.88 -6.75 -11.77
CA PHE A 11 6.57 -7.35 -11.59
C PHE A 11 5.49 -6.27 -11.72
N VAL A 12 4.62 -6.44 -12.71
CA VAL A 12 3.33 -5.75 -12.76
C VAL A 12 2.49 -6.32 -11.63
N LEU A 13 1.92 -5.46 -10.78
CA LEU A 13 1.11 -5.94 -9.66
C LEU A 13 -0.20 -6.58 -10.17
N GLY A 14 -0.30 -7.91 -10.09
CA GLY A 14 -1.57 -8.63 -10.28
C GLY A 14 -2.44 -8.61 -9.03
N VAL A 15 -3.74 -8.27 -9.19
CA VAL A 15 -4.74 -8.25 -8.09
C VAL A 15 -4.88 -9.63 -7.45
N ALA A 16 -4.96 -10.69 -8.26
CA ALA A 16 -5.13 -12.05 -7.78
C ALA A 16 -3.92 -12.52 -6.97
N GLU A 17 -2.70 -12.21 -7.43
CA GLU A 17 -1.49 -12.61 -6.72
C GLU A 17 -1.38 -11.92 -5.35
N LEU A 18 -1.58 -10.60 -5.28
CA LEU A 18 -1.54 -9.92 -3.98
C LEU A 18 -2.62 -10.44 -3.05
N ARG A 19 -3.82 -10.72 -3.58
CA ARG A 19 -4.93 -11.27 -2.80
C ARG A 19 -4.56 -12.59 -2.13
N GLU A 20 -3.97 -13.53 -2.87
CA GLU A 20 -3.55 -14.82 -2.31
C GLU A 20 -2.44 -14.64 -1.26
N ARG A 21 -1.45 -13.77 -1.51
CA ARG A 21 -0.40 -13.47 -0.53
C ARG A 21 -0.94 -12.87 0.76
N LEU A 22 -1.83 -11.88 0.66
CA LEU A 22 -2.48 -11.26 1.81
C LEU A 22 -3.33 -12.26 2.58
N LYS A 23 -4.08 -13.12 1.89
CA LYS A 23 -4.86 -14.19 2.51
C LYS A 23 -3.97 -15.15 3.30
N LEU A 24 -2.83 -15.57 2.73
CA LEU A 24 -1.84 -16.41 3.42
C LEU A 24 -1.21 -15.71 4.64
N ALA A 25 -1.10 -14.38 4.61
CA ALA A 25 -0.65 -13.55 5.73
C ALA A 25 -1.75 -13.30 6.79
N GLY A 26 -2.96 -13.85 6.62
CA GLY A 26 -4.07 -13.68 7.55
C GLY A 26 -4.86 -12.37 7.40
N PHE A 27 -4.67 -11.65 6.28
CA PHE A 27 -5.47 -10.47 5.96
C PHE A 27 -6.95 -10.85 5.79
N ARG A 28 -7.84 -10.05 6.40
CA ARG A 28 -9.30 -10.16 6.25
C ARG A 28 -9.82 -8.91 5.57
N GLY A 29 -10.31 -9.06 4.35
CA GLY A 29 -10.74 -7.91 3.56
C GLY A 29 -10.82 -8.18 2.07
N SER A 30 -10.97 -7.12 1.30
CA SER A 30 -11.01 -7.17 -0.16
C SER A 30 -9.75 -6.59 -0.80
N VAL A 31 -9.37 -7.14 -1.95
CA VAL A 31 -8.26 -6.64 -2.77
C VAL A 31 -8.80 -6.38 -4.18
N ARG A 32 -8.68 -5.13 -4.64
CA ARG A 32 -9.17 -4.64 -5.94
C ARG A 32 -8.12 -3.78 -6.64
N ALA A 33 -8.32 -3.50 -7.92
CA ALA A 33 -7.52 -2.51 -8.63
C ALA A 33 -7.82 -1.09 -8.12
N LEU A 34 -6.82 -0.21 -8.15
CA LEU A 34 -6.94 1.20 -7.76
C LEU A 34 -7.98 1.94 -8.61
N SER A 35 -8.10 1.57 -9.88
CA SER A 35 -9.11 2.11 -10.81
C SER A 35 -10.55 1.93 -10.31
N ALA A 36 -10.82 0.98 -9.40
CA ALA A 36 -12.14 0.79 -8.82
C ALA A 36 -12.56 1.90 -7.83
N LEU A 37 -11.62 2.73 -7.34
CA LEU A 37 -11.93 3.89 -6.50
C LEU A 37 -12.34 5.14 -7.31
N GLY A 38 -12.14 5.12 -8.63
CA GLY A 38 -12.15 6.32 -9.44
C GLY A 38 -10.81 7.08 -9.37
N PRO A 39 -10.75 8.29 -9.96
CA PRO A 39 -9.54 9.11 -9.96
C PRO A 39 -9.13 9.46 -8.53
N LEU A 40 -7.87 9.16 -8.19
CA LEU A 40 -7.22 9.64 -6.98
C LEU A 40 -6.13 10.62 -7.37
N GLU A 41 -6.11 11.76 -6.70
CA GLU A 41 -4.98 12.68 -6.76
C GLU A 41 -3.70 11.92 -6.38
N HIS A 42 -2.67 12.02 -7.21
CA HIS A 42 -1.40 11.29 -7.06
C HIS A 42 -1.52 9.75 -7.02
N GLY A 43 -2.56 9.17 -7.63
CA GLY A 43 -2.72 7.70 -7.69
C GLY A 43 -1.55 6.98 -8.36
N ASP A 44 -0.86 7.63 -9.31
CA ASP A 44 0.37 7.17 -9.96
C ASP A 44 1.56 7.01 -9.00
N SER A 45 1.53 7.73 -7.89
CA SER A 45 2.57 7.73 -6.87
C SER A 45 2.38 6.61 -5.84
N LEU A 46 1.27 5.86 -5.91
CA LEU A 46 0.92 4.79 -4.99
C LEU A 46 1.20 3.39 -5.58
N CYS A 47 1.71 2.50 -4.74
CA CYS A 47 1.63 1.05 -4.94
C CYS A 47 0.27 0.50 -4.52
N ALA A 48 -0.26 0.99 -3.40
CA ALA A 48 -1.61 0.66 -2.95
C ALA A 48 -2.21 1.80 -2.11
N TYR A 49 -3.53 1.87 -2.13
CA TYR A 49 -4.36 2.62 -1.19
C TYR A 49 -5.08 1.62 -0.29
N ILE A 50 -5.13 1.91 1.01
CA ILE A 50 -5.69 1.03 2.03
C ILE A 50 -6.77 1.80 2.77
N ARG A 51 -7.96 1.20 2.89
CA ARG A 51 -9.03 1.70 3.72
C ARG A 51 -9.32 0.69 4.83
N CYS A 52 -9.20 1.14 6.07
CA CYS A 52 -9.50 0.37 7.25
C CYS A 52 -10.83 0.82 7.85
N ARG A 53 -11.69 -0.17 8.11
CA ARG A 53 -13.04 0.05 8.63
C ARG A 53 -13.16 -0.46 10.06
N GLN A 54 -14.06 0.14 10.84
CA GLN A 54 -14.25 -0.16 12.26
C GLN A 54 -14.71 -1.61 12.52
N ASN A 55 -15.31 -2.27 11.53
CA ASN A 55 -15.77 -3.65 11.61
C ASN A 55 -14.73 -4.70 11.17
N ASP A 56 -13.45 -4.33 11.10
CA ASP A 56 -12.33 -5.19 10.66
C ASP A 56 -12.45 -5.70 9.21
N VAL A 57 -13.26 -5.02 8.38
CA VAL A 57 -13.37 -5.30 6.93
C VAL A 57 -12.50 -4.30 6.17
N HIS A 58 -11.23 -4.64 5.97
CA HIS A 58 -10.28 -3.77 5.29
C HIS A 58 -10.37 -3.90 3.76
N GLU A 59 -10.00 -2.83 3.05
CA GLU A 59 -9.98 -2.80 1.60
C GLU A 59 -8.62 -2.33 1.12
N VAL A 60 -8.02 -3.10 0.21
CA VAL A 60 -6.75 -2.78 -0.43
C VAL A 60 -7.00 -2.56 -1.91
N PHE A 61 -6.53 -1.44 -2.41
CA PHE A 61 -6.68 -1.02 -3.79
C PHE A 61 -5.29 -0.86 -4.39
N ILE A 62 -4.93 -1.73 -5.32
CA ILE A 62 -3.56 -1.81 -5.83
C ILE A 62 -3.41 -1.05 -7.14
N ASN A 63 -2.32 -0.30 -7.27
CA ASN A 63 -1.98 0.30 -8.55
C ASN A 63 -1.33 -0.74 -9.45
N THR A 64 -2.13 -1.39 -10.30
CA THR A 64 -1.65 -2.40 -11.24
C THR A 64 -0.74 -1.83 -12.33
N GLY A 65 -0.73 -0.49 -12.51
CA GLY A 65 0.18 0.20 -13.42
C GLY A 65 1.52 0.59 -12.78
N ALA A 66 1.65 0.49 -11.46
CA ALA A 66 2.89 0.80 -10.76
C ALA A 66 3.81 -0.43 -10.66
N LEU A 67 5.12 -0.19 -10.78
CA LEU A 67 6.14 -1.20 -10.57
C LEU A 67 6.44 -1.30 -9.07
N CYS A 68 5.83 -2.28 -8.41
CA CYS A 68 5.97 -2.52 -6.99
C CYS A 68 6.16 -4.01 -6.70
N ASN A 69 6.92 -4.32 -5.65
CA ASN A 69 7.19 -5.69 -5.25
C ASN A 69 6.06 -6.22 -4.36
N HIS A 70 5.38 -7.30 -4.77
CA HIS A 70 4.26 -7.88 -4.00
C HIS A 70 4.64 -8.35 -2.60
N HIS A 71 5.86 -8.85 -2.40
CA HIS A 71 6.31 -9.30 -1.09
C HIS A 71 6.39 -8.14 -0.10
N HIS A 72 7.08 -7.05 -0.48
CA HIS A 72 7.12 -5.84 0.35
C HIS A 72 5.74 -5.23 0.53
N LEU A 73 4.94 -5.15 -0.53
CA LEU A 73 3.59 -4.60 -0.43
C LEU A 73 2.69 -5.41 0.52
N THR A 74 2.83 -6.74 0.56
CA THR A 74 2.09 -7.59 1.50
C THR A 74 2.46 -7.26 2.94
N ILE A 75 3.76 -7.07 3.23
CA ILE A 75 4.26 -6.70 4.55
C ILE A 75 3.73 -5.31 4.95
N ASP A 76 3.89 -4.32 4.08
CA ASP A 76 3.45 -2.94 4.34
C ASP A 76 1.94 -2.87 4.63
N VAL A 77 1.12 -3.58 3.84
CA VAL A 77 -0.33 -3.64 4.05
C VAL A 77 -0.67 -4.26 5.41
N MET A 78 -0.03 -5.37 5.78
CA MET A 78 -0.28 -6.03 7.06
C MET A 78 0.13 -5.16 8.24
N ASP A 79 1.27 -4.48 8.14
CA ASP A 79 1.76 -3.57 9.17
C ASP A 79 0.81 -2.38 9.38
N LEU A 80 0.27 -1.81 8.30
CA LEU A 80 -0.71 -0.72 8.39
C LEU A 80 -2.04 -1.17 8.99
N VAL A 81 -2.53 -2.34 8.60
CA VAL A 81 -3.74 -2.92 9.18
C VAL A 81 -3.55 -3.20 10.68
N ASN A 82 -2.39 -3.72 11.08
CA ASN A 82 -2.05 -3.95 12.48
C ASN A 82 -1.89 -2.64 13.26
N ALA A 83 -1.32 -1.61 12.64
CA ALA A 83 -1.24 -0.27 13.21
C ALA A 83 -2.64 0.31 13.46
N TYR A 84 -3.56 0.17 12.50
CA TYR A 84 -4.96 0.56 12.67
C TYR A 84 -5.63 -0.18 13.82
N ARG A 85 -5.53 -1.51 13.85
CA ARG A 85 -6.10 -2.34 14.94
C ARG A 85 -5.57 -1.98 16.32
N SER A 86 -4.30 -1.55 16.38
CA SER A 86 -3.64 -1.14 17.62
C SER A 86 -3.86 0.34 17.98
N GLY A 87 -4.62 1.10 17.19
CA GLY A 87 -4.81 2.54 17.38
C GLY A 87 -3.54 3.39 17.16
N LYS A 88 -2.51 2.84 16.51
CA LYS A 88 -1.22 3.49 16.28
C LYS A 88 -1.20 4.24 14.94
N LEU A 89 -2.15 5.15 14.77
CA LEU A 89 -2.26 5.97 13.57
C LEU A 89 -1.31 7.17 13.67
N ASP A 90 -0.43 7.34 12.69
CA ASP A 90 0.43 8.52 12.56
C ASP A 90 -0.14 9.53 11.53
N ARG A 91 0.64 10.58 11.25
CA ARG A 91 0.27 11.68 10.33
C ARG A 91 0.05 11.30 8.86
N GLY A 92 0.39 10.08 8.43
CA GLY A 92 0.13 9.62 7.07
C GLY A 92 -1.24 8.95 6.91
N TRP A 93 -2.00 8.84 8.00
CA TRP A 93 -3.39 8.39 7.95
C TRP A 93 -4.36 9.56 7.75
N ASN A 94 -5.37 9.31 6.93
CA ASN A 94 -6.52 10.17 6.72
C ASN A 94 -7.74 9.59 7.41
N LEU A 95 -8.31 10.31 8.38
CA LEU A 95 -9.61 9.96 8.96
C LEU A 95 -10.73 10.40 8.02
N LEU A 96 -11.60 9.48 7.67
CA LEU A 96 -12.73 9.71 6.79
C LEU A 96 -13.96 10.12 7.62
N PRO A 97 -14.90 10.92 7.07
CA PRO A 97 -16.07 11.40 7.82
C PRO A 97 -16.96 10.30 8.40
N ASN A 98 -16.92 9.10 7.83
CA ASN A 98 -17.67 7.94 8.30
C ASN A 98 -16.97 7.15 9.42
N GLY A 99 -15.85 7.65 9.95
CA GLY A 99 -15.07 7.00 11.02
C GLY A 99 -14.11 5.91 10.54
N ASP A 100 -13.98 5.70 9.23
CA ASP A 100 -12.93 4.88 8.64
C ASP A 100 -11.58 5.62 8.64
N ALA A 101 -10.50 4.89 8.46
CA ALA A 101 -9.18 5.47 8.22
C ALA A 101 -8.63 4.99 6.89
N SER A 102 -7.87 5.84 6.21
CA SER A 102 -7.20 5.47 4.96
C SER A 102 -5.76 5.94 4.90
N THR A 103 -4.95 5.23 4.14
CA THR A 103 -3.52 5.51 3.95
C THR A 103 -3.08 4.95 2.60
N GLY A 104 -1.84 5.21 2.21
CA GLY A 104 -1.26 4.72 0.97
C GLY A 104 0.20 4.29 1.13
N VAL A 105 0.56 3.23 0.43
CA VAL A 105 1.94 2.78 0.26
C VAL A 105 2.48 3.45 -1.00
N LEU A 106 3.49 4.33 -0.87
CA LEU A 106 4.08 5.01 -2.01
C LEU A 106 4.95 4.08 -2.86
N THR A 107 5.08 4.40 -4.15
CA THR A 107 6.16 3.86 -4.98
C THR A 107 7.51 4.35 -4.46
N ARG A 108 8.58 3.58 -4.72
CA ARG A 108 9.96 4.00 -4.36
C ARG A 108 10.32 5.35 -4.96
N GLY A 109 9.93 5.61 -6.20
CA GLY A 109 10.17 6.89 -6.87
C GLY A 109 9.44 8.05 -6.20
N ALA A 110 8.18 7.85 -5.80
CA ALA A 110 7.42 8.87 -5.07
C ALA A 110 8.00 9.12 -3.67
N ALA A 111 8.36 8.07 -2.94
CA ALA A 111 9.01 8.19 -1.63
C ALA A 111 10.32 8.99 -1.72
N ALA A 112 11.16 8.69 -2.72
CA ALA A 112 12.40 9.42 -2.96
C ALA A 112 12.16 10.91 -3.26
N ARG A 113 11.17 11.25 -4.11
CA ARG A 113 10.80 12.65 -4.40
C ARG A 113 10.28 13.39 -3.17
N ALA A 114 9.62 12.69 -2.26
CA ALA A 114 9.15 13.25 -1.00
C ALA A 114 10.25 13.37 0.07
N GLY A 115 11.51 13.03 -0.25
CA GLY A 115 12.63 13.07 0.69
C GLY A 115 12.60 11.97 1.75
N ILE A 116 11.85 10.90 1.50
CA ILE A 116 11.68 9.79 2.44
C ILE A 116 12.76 8.77 2.11
N SER A 117 13.72 8.62 3.02
CA SER A 117 14.84 7.70 2.79
C SER A 117 14.36 6.24 2.72
N PRO A 118 15.07 5.34 2.03
CA PRO A 118 14.74 3.90 2.02
C PRO A 118 14.72 3.27 3.41
N SER A 119 15.54 3.77 4.35
CA SER A 119 15.51 3.40 5.78
C SER A 119 14.30 3.94 6.54
N GLN A 120 13.58 4.90 5.96
CA GLN A 120 12.32 5.47 6.43
C GLN A 120 11.12 5.01 5.60
N CYS A 121 11.26 3.98 4.75
CA CYS A 121 10.13 3.23 4.20
C CYS A 121 9.41 2.43 5.31
N ALA A 122 9.08 3.12 6.41
CA ALA A 122 7.93 2.77 7.20
C ALA A 122 6.70 2.88 6.28
N PRO A 123 5.67 2.07 6.48
CA PRO A 123 4.61 1.87 5.49
C PRO A 123 3.73 3.10 5.27
N ASN A 124 4.04 4.25 5.86
CA ASN A 124 3.20 5.44 5.81
C ASN A 124 3.92 6.75 5.41
N PRO A 125 4.06 7.02 4.10
CA PRO A 125 4.59 8.29 3.63
C PRO A 125 3.54 9.21 2.98
N TYR A 126 2.25 8.86 2.98
CA TYR A 126 1.23 9.66 2.29
C TYR A 126 0.79 10.89 3.10
N ARG A 127 1.30 12.07 2.73
CA ARG A 127 0.76 13.37 3.20
C ARG A 127 -0.32 13.83 2.22
N THR A 128 -1.56 13.92 2.67
CA THR A 128 -2.54 14.83 2.07
C THR A 128 -2.25 16.22 2.60
N THR A 129 -1.93 17.16 1.73
CA THR A 129 -2.11 18.57 2.06
C THR A 129 -3.62 18.80 2.10
N GLY A 130 -4.13 19.20 3.26
CA GLY A 130 -5.54 19.59 3.44
C GLY A 130 -5.91 20.83 2.65
#